data_AF-A0A7Y1AS73-F1
#
_entry.id   AF-A0A7Y1AS73-F1
#
_cell.length_a   1.000
_cell.length_b   1.000
_cell.length_c   1.000
_cell.angle_alpha   90.00
_cell.angle_beta   90.00
_cell.angle_gamma   90.00
#
_symmetry.space_group_name_H-M   'P 1'
#
loop_
_entity.id
_entity.type
_entity.pdbx_description
1 polymer ?
#
loop_
_entity_poly.entity_id
_entity_poly.type
_entity_poly.pdbx_seq_one_letter_code
_entity_poly.pdbx_strand_id
1 'polypeptide(L)'
;MSNSAMRTTFERIVLNQFTPLHCAQAREMLGWSFERLSEASRVSVAAIKRFESGEPVRDVTLLALAHRLEAEGLVFFPGFAPGRGENIRGTTPDPMGRSDYAMIE
;
A
#
# COMPACT_ATOMS: atom_id res chain seq x y z
N MET A 1 16.00 -0.95 20.05
CA MET A 1 14.73 -1.60 20.44
C MET A 1 13.62 -0.60 20.13
N SER A 2 12.65 -0.98 19.29
CA SER A 2 11.37 -0.30 18.98
C SER A 2 11.04 -0.42 17.48
N ASN A 3 10.80 -1.65 17.00
CA ASN A 3 10.19 -1.85 15.68
C ASN A 3 9.08 -2.91 15.66
N SER A 4 8.78 -3.51 16.82
CA SER A 4 7.73 -4.54 16.92
C SER A 4 6.34 -3.91 17.05
N ALA A 5 6.20 -2.83 17.85
CA ALA A 5 4.92 -2.18 18.05
C ALA A 5 4.38 -1.51 16.77
N MET A 6 5.25 -0.87 15.97
CA MET A 6 4.83 -0.29 14.69
C MET A 6 4.43 -1.36 13.67
N ARG A 7 5.17 -2.49 13.59
CA ARG A 7 4.80 -3.62 12.73
C ARG A 7 3.42 -4.19 13.08
N THR A 8 3.14 -4.39 14.36
CA THR A 8 1.85 -4.95 14.80
C THR A 8 0.67 -4.00 14.54
N THR A 9 0.86 -2.69 14.69
CA THR A 9 -0.18 -1.71 14.37
C THR A 9 -0.44 -1.66 12.86
N PHE A 10 0.63 -1.69 12.05
CA PHE A 10 0.53 -1.72 10.60
C PHE A 10 -0.17 -2.97 10.06
N GLU A 11 0.21 -4.15 10.55
CA GLU A 11 -0.43 -5.43 10.19
C GLU A 11 -1.94 -5.38 10.47
N ARG A 12 -2.36 -4.83 11.61
CA ARG A 12 -3.79 -4.67 11.92
C ARG A 12 -4.48 -3.66 11.00
N ILE A 13 -3.83 -2.55 10.66
CA ILE A 13 -4.40 -1.56 9.74
C ILE A 13 -4.60 -2.20 8.37
N VAL A 14 -3.59 -2.88 7.84
CA VAL A 14 -3.67 -3.58 6.56
C VAL A 14 -4.78 -4.63 6.59
N LEU A 15 -4.80 -5.52 7.58
CA LEU A 15 -5.80 -6.59 7.65
C LEU A 15 -7.24 -6.06 7.76
N ASN A 16 -7.43 -4.88 8.36
CA ASN A 16 -8.76 -4.33 8.59
C ASN A 16 -9.19 -3.25 7.57
N GLN A 17 -8.28 -2.76 6.71
CA GLN A 17 -8.52 -1.63 5.79
C GLN A 17 -8.07 -1.91 4.34
N PHE A 18 -7.32 -2.98 4.09
CA PHE A 18 -6.92 -3.36 2.73
C PHE A 18 -8.09 -4.03 2.00
N THR A 19 -8.73 -3.27 1.13
CA THR A 19 -9.90 -3.73 0.38
C THR A 19 -9.51 -4.27 -1.00
N PRO A 20 -10.36 -5.12 -1.61
CA PRO A 20 -10.20 -5.57 -3.00
C PRO A 20 -10.01 -4.41 -3.99
N LEU A 21 -10.75 -3.32 -3.79
CA LEU A 21 -10.69 -2.12 -4.61
C LEU A 21 -9.30 -1.46 -4.54
N HIS A 22 -8.68 -1.41 -3.36
CA HIS A 22 -7.33 -0.87 -3.19
C HIS A 22 -6.29 -1.68 -3.98
N CYS A 23 -6.42 -3.00 -4.02
CA CYS A 23 -5.52 -3.84 -4.82
C CYS A 23 -5.70 -3.60 -6.32
N ALA A 24 -6.94 -3.53 -6.80
CA ALA A 24 -7.21 -3.24 -8.21
C ALA A 24 -6.68 -1.86 -8.61
N GLN A 25 -6.97 -0.82 -7.82
CA GLN A 25 -6.48 0.55 -8.06
C GLN A 25 -4.95 0.63 -8.02
N ALA A 26 -4.32 0.02 -7.02
CA ALA A 26 -2.86 -0.01 -6.93
C ALA A 26 -2.23 -0.69 -8.15
N ARG A 27 -2.82 -1.80 -8.61
CA ARG A 27 -2.37 -2.52 -9.81
C ARG A 27 -2.52 -1.68 -11.07
N GLU A 28 -3.63 -0.98 -11.23
CA GLU A 28 -3.84 -0.05 -12.36
C GLU A 28 -2.85 1.13 -12.32
N MET A 29 -2.63 1.73 -11.16
CA MET A 29 -1.66 2.83 -10.98
C MET A 29 -0.22 2.41 -11.28
N LEU A 30 0.13 1.17 -10.98
CA LEU A 30 1.45 0.59 -11.27
C LEU A 30 1.57 0.06 -12.71
N GLY A 31 0.47 -0.06 -13.45
CA GLY A 31 0.43 -0.72 -14.75
C GLY A 31 0.80 -2.21 -14.68
N TRP A 32 0.55 -2.87 -13.54
CA TRP A 32 0.94 -4.27 -13.33
C TRP A 32 -0.12 -5.24 -13.85
N SER A 33 0.34 -6.34 -14.47
CA SER A 33 -0.52 -7.50 -14.74
C SER A 33 -0.67 -8.36 -13.48
N PHE A 34 -1.63 -9.29 -13.50
CA PHE A 34 -1.79 -10.26 -12.41
C PHE A 34 -0.56 -11.15 -12.23
N GLU A 35 0.11 -11.56 -13.33
CA GLU A 35 1.35 -12.32 -13.23
C GLU A 35 2.44 -11.49 -12.59
N ARG A 36 2.55 -10.20 -12.96
CA ARG A 36 3.58 -9.34 -12.40
C ARG A 36 3.41 -9.11 -10.90
N LEU A 37 2.17 -8.88 -10.46
CA LEU A 37 1.85 -8.77 -9.04
C LEU A 37 2.09 -10.10 -8.31
N SER A 38 1.79 -11.23 -8.94
CA SER A 38 2.04 -12.58 -8.40
C SER A 38 3.53 -12.83 -8.17
N GLU A 39 4.38 -12.53 -9.15
CA GLU A 39 5.84 -12.64 -9.02
C GLU A 39 6.38 -11.73 -7.92
N ALA A 40 5.92 -10.49 -7.88
CA ALA A 40 6.42 -9.49 -6.94
C ALA A 40 6.00 -9.82 -5.49
N SER A 41 4.76 -10.23 -5.27
CA SER A 41 4.20 -10.53 -3.94
C SER A 41 4.40 -11.99 -3.50
N ARG A 42 4.87 -12.87 -4.39
CA ARG A 42 4.93 -14.34 -4.21
C ARG A 42 3.57 -14.99 -3.90
N VAL A 43 2.49 -14.30 -4.21
CA VAL A 43 1.11 -14.81 -4.08
C VAL A 43 0.68 -15.39 -5.41
N SER A 44 -0.10 -16.47 -5.43
CA SER A 44 -0.60 -17.03 -6.70
C SER A 44 -1.60 -16.10 -7.39
N VAL A 45 -1.58 -16.06 -8.73
CA VAL A 45 -2.55 -15.30 -9.54
C VAL A 45 -4.00 -15.64 -9.16
N ALA A 46 -4.28 -16.91 -8.85
CA ALA A 46 -5.60 -17.35 -8.42
C ALA A 46 -6.03 -16.69 -7.09
N ALA A 47 -5.13 -16.55 -6.13
CA ALA A 47 -5.43 -15.87 -4.87
C ALA A 47 -5.64 -14.36 -5.06
N ILE A 48 -4.89 -13.72 -5.97
CA ILE A 48 -5.08 -12.31 -6.31
C ILE A 48 -6.45 -12.08 -6.95
N LYS A 49 -6.82 -12.91 -7.93
CA LYS A 49 -8.14 -12.82 -8.59
C LYS A 49 -9.29 -13.04 -7.62
N ARG A 50 -9.16 -14.02 -6.71
CA ARG A 50 -10.13 -14.24 -5.63
C ARG A 50 -10.27 -13.02 -4.74
N PHE A 51 -9.14 -12.44 -4.33
CA PHE A 51 -9.14 -11.23 -3.52
C PHE A 51 -9.82 -10.06 -4.25
N GLU A 52 -9.45 -9.77 -5.50
CA GLU A 52 -10.08 -8.70 -6.30
C GLU A 52 -11.58 -8.96 -6.54
N SER A 53 -12.01 -10.23 -6.56
CA SER A 53 -13.43 -10.62 -6.70
C SER A 53 -14.23 -10.54 -5.38
N GLY A 54 -13.58 -10.17 -4.27
CA GLY A 54 -14.21 -10.09 -2.96
C GLY A 54 -14.35 -11.42 -2.23
N GLU A 55 -13.70 -12.48 -2.71
CA GLU A 55 -13.65 -13.75 -1.98
C GLU A 55 -12.69 -13.64 -0.78
N PRO A 56 -13.00 -14.32 0.34
CA PRO A 56 -12.11 -14.35 1.49
C PRO A 56 -10.80 -15.06 1.15
N VAL A 57 -9.69 -14.36 1.38
CA VAL A 57 -8.32 -14.90 1.27
C VAL A 57 -7.65 -14.89 2.64
N ARG A 58 -6.52 -15.60 2.76
CA ARG A 58 -5.79 -15.66 4.03
C ARG A 58 -5.15 -14.31 4.35
N ASP A 59 -5.10 -13.99 5.64
CA ASP A 59 -4.42 -12.79 6.17
C ASP A 59 -2.97 -12.64 5.67
N VAL A 60 -2.24 -13.75 5.61
CA VAL A 60 -0.86 -13.75 5.07
C VAL A 60 -0.78 -13.31 3.61
N THR A 61 -1.83 -13.58 2.82
CA THR A 61 -1.93 -13.13 1.43
C THR A 61 -2.15 -11.62 1.35
N LEU A 62 -3.03 -11.09 2.20
CA LEU A 62 -3.30 -9.65 2.28
C LEU A 62 -2.04 -8.89 2.69
N LEU A 63 -1.35 -9.38 3.72
CA LEU A 63 -0.10 -8.78 4.20
C LEU A 63 0.99 -8.82 3.13
N ALA A 64 1.15 -9.93 2.41
CA ALA A 64 2.14 -10.05 1.33
C ALA A 64 1.87 -9.08 0.17
N LEU A 65 0.60 -8.92 -0.22
CA LEU A 65 0.19 -7.96 -1.24
C LEU A 65 0.43 -6.52 -0.78
N ALA A 66 -0.06 -6.16 0.40
CA ALA A 66 0.08 -4.81 0.94
C ALA A 66 1.55 -4.40 1.13
N HIS A 67 2.38 -5.29 1.70
CA HIS A 67 3.80 -5.03 1.87
C HIS A 67 4.52 -4.83 0.52
N ARG A 68 4.12 -5.57 -0.52
CA ARG A 68 4.72 -5.36 -1.85
C ARG A 68 4.30 -4.05 -2.48
N LEU A 69 3.04 -3.66 -2.34
CA LEU A 69 2.53 -2.39 -2.84
C LEU A 69 3.15 -1.21 -2.07
N GLU A 70 3.33 -1.33 -0.76
CA GLU A 70 4.01 -0.34 0.07
C GLU A 70 5.47 -0.14 -0.36
N ALA A 71 6.18 -1.23 -0.71
CA ALA A 71 7.54 -1.13 -1.24
C ALA A 71 7.63 -0.32 -2.56
N GLU A 72 6.51 -0.17 -3.28
CA GLU A 72 6.39 0.70 -4.47
C GLU A 72 5.92 2.13 -4.14
N GLY A 73 5.90 2.49 -2.84
CA GLY A 73 5.52 3.80 -2.33
C GLY A 73 4.01 4.04 -2.21
N LEU A 74 3.20 2.98 -2.19
CA LEU A 74 1.75 3.09 -1.98
C LEU A 74 1.41 3.00 -0.49
N VAL A 75 0.79 4.04 0.05
CA VAL A 75 0.32 4.04 1.44
C VAL A 75 -1.20 3.94 1.46
N PHE A 76 -1.71 2.99 2.24
CA PHE A 76 -3.15 2.78 2.42
C PHE A 76 -3.60 3.49 3.70
N PHE A 77 -4.38 4.57 3.55
CA PHE A 77 -4.98 5.28 4.67
C PHE A 77 -6.43 4.82 4.90
N PRO A 78 -6.85 4.61 6.16
CA PRO A 78 -8.25 4.29 6.46
C PRO A 78 -9.17 5.41 5.97
N GLY A 79 -10.18 5.06 5.15
CA GLY A 79 -11.16 6.01 4.61
C GLY A 79 -10.69 6.82 3.40
N PHE A 80 -9.51 6.55 2.83
CA PHE A 80 -9.00 7.22 1.64
C PHE A 80 -8.55 6.22 0.58
N ALA A 81 -8.68 6.59 -0.70
CA ALA A 81 -8.09 5.83 -1.80
C ALA A 81 -6.56 5.75 -1.65
N PRO A 82 -5.90 4.67 -2.12
CA PRO A 82 -4.46 4.50 -2.02
C PRO A 82 -3.74 5.68 -2.67
N GLY A 83 -2.94 6.38 -1.88
CA GLY A 83 -2.15 7.52 -2.31
C GLY A 83 -0.72 7.09 -2.61
N ARG A 84 -0.17 7.55 -3.74
CA ARG A 84 1.29 7.70 -3.89
C ARG A 84 1.67 9.07 -3.35
N GLY A 85 2.85 9.19 -2.75
CA GLY A 85 3.34 10.45 -2.16
C GLY A 85 3.29 11.65 -3.12
N GLU A 86 3.17 11.45 -4.43
CA GLU A 86 3.02 12.52 -5.42
C GLU A 86 1.59 13.07 -5.58
N ASN A 87 0.55 12.37 -5.08
CA ASN A 87 -0.87 12.73 -5.30
C ASN A 87 -1.55 13.38 -4.10
N ILE A 88 -0.85 13.63 -3.00
CA ILE A 88 -1.39 14.36 -1.84
C ILE A 88 -1.09 15.84 -2.04
N ARG A 89 -2.11 16.63 -2.40
CA ARG A 89 -2.00 18.09 -2.43
C ARG A 89 -1.52 18.60 -1.06
N GLY A 90 -0.29 19.12 -1.00
CA GLY A 90 0.32 19.68 0.21
C GLY A 90 1.47 18.87 0.81
N THR A 91 1.78 17.68 0.29
CA THR A 91 3.02 16.99 0.69
C THR A 91 4.18 17.50 -0.17
N THR A 92 5.13 18.17 0.46
CA THR A 92 6.41 18.45 -0.18
C THR A 92 7.22 17.15 -0.10
N PRO A 93 7.68 16.56 -1.22
CA PRO A 93 8.41 15.29 -1.22
C PRO A 93 9.65 15.30 -0.31
N ASP A 94 10.25 16.48 -0.16
CA ASP A 94 11.30 16.77 0.80
C ASP A 94 11.07 18.16 1.40
N PRO A 95 10.50 18.28 2.61
CA PRO A 95 10.34 19.57 3.27
C PRO A 95 11.70 20.23 3.57
N MET A 96 12.78 19.46 3.76
CA MET A 96 14.11 20.00 4.08
C MET A 96 14.83 20.58 2.85
N GLY A 97 14.45 20.13 1.65
CA GLY A 97 14.94 20.68 0.37
C GLY A 97 14.25 21.98 -0.06
N ARG A 98 13.23 22.43 0.67
CA ARG A 98 12.52 23.67 0.38
C ARG A 98 13.34 24.86 0.86
N SER A 99 13.62 25.81 -0.04
CA SER A 99 14.34 27.05 0.30
C SER A 99 13.61 27.92 1.33
N ASP A 100 12.31 27.72 1.48
CA ASP A 100 11.43 28.35 2.47
C ASP A 100 11.28 27.56 3.78
N TYR A 101 11.97 26.41 3.94
CA TYR A 101 11.91 25.62 5.18
C TYR A 101 12.34 26.42 6.42
N ALA A 102 13.34 27.29 6.26
CA ALA A 102 13.84 28.17 7.33
C ALA A 102 12.88 29.33 7.69
N MET A 103 11.78 29.51 6.95
CA MET A 103 10.79 30.57 7.16
C MET A 103 9.52 30.05 7.86
N ILE A 104 9.49 28.78 8.26
CA ILE A 104 8.32 28.10 8.86
C ILE A 104 8.36 28.16 10.40
N GLU A 105 9.43 28.69 11.01
CA GLU A 105 9.50 28.99 12.46
C GLU A 105 8.96 30.38 12.82
#